data_AF-A0AA85BS54-F1
#
_entry.id   AF-A0AA85BS54-F1
#
_cell.length_a   1.000
_cell.length_b   1.000
_cell.length_c   1.000
_cell.angle_alpha   90.00
_cell.angle_beta   90.00
_cell.angle_gamma   90.00
#
_symmetry.space_group_name_H-M   'P 1'
#
loop_
_entity.id
_entity.type
_entity.pdbx_description
1 polymer ?
#
loop_
_entity_poly.entity_id
_entity_poly.type
_entity_poly.pdbx_seq_one_letter_code
_entity_poly.pdbx_strand_id
1 'polypeptide(L)'
;MCLSDVLRKHVLSNMELQQYLTACYWADKLVCLERYRSEDVLLYAKALYYSRQYHRAIALIQNCKELKQSLVCRYFIAQCYYACSEYKKALEFLEQSDCNSTDFNSNVTSLVAGSLSKQLCISTDCQNAVNDDSTKQSNTVSDSLISGFSTEQLHSSIALLKGKLYELMENRSLATQFYKEALLLDVTCYEAFEKLVHFQSISSEEESALLTELNFTDHVNPLMSKLAEFLYKDKLNKNSVSETRYLVNLTH
;
A
#
# COMPACT_ATOMS: atom_id res chain seq x y z
N MET A 1 -12.29 27.88 -17.38
CA MET A 1 -12.07 27.20 -16.08
C MET A 1 -13.43 27.03 -15.44
N CYS A 2 -13.86 25.81 -15.14
CA CYS A 2 -15.16 25.57 -14.50
C CYS A 2 -15.10 25.96 -13.02
N LEU A 3 -16.24 26.29 -12.40
CA LEU A 3 -16.32 26.60 -10.97
C LEU A 3 -15.77 25.45 -10.11
N SER A 4 -16.05 24.22 -10.51
CA SER A 4 -15.50 22.99 -9.92
C SER A 4 -13.97 22.97 -9.89
N ASP A 5 -13.30 23.48 -10.93
CA ASP A 5 -11.84 23.47 -11.04
C ASP A 5 -11.23 24.54 -10.13
N VAL A 6 -11.91 25.69 -9.98
CA VAL A 6 -11.55 26.72 -8.99
C VAL A 6 -11.66 26.13 -7.58
N LEU A 7 -12.74 25.42 -7.28
CA LEU A 7 -12.97 24.77 -5.99
C LEU A 7 -11.96 23.65 -5.71
N ARG A 8 -11.69 22.75 -6.65
CA ARG A 8 -10.64 21.70 -6.57
C ARG A 8 -9.29 22.34 -6.21
N LYS A 9 -8.87 23.37 -6.96
CA LYS A 9 -7.61 24.08 -6.72
C LYS A 9 -7.60 24.79 -5.35
N HIS A 10 -8.71 25.38 -4.94
CA HIS A 10 -8.82 26.06 -3.64
C HIS A 10 -8.74 25.06 -2.48
N VAL A 11 -9.40 23.89 -2.57
CA VAL A 11 -9.31 22.81 -1.58
C VAL A 11 -7.88 22.31 -1.46
N LEU A 12 -7.23 21.96 -2.58
CA LEU A 12 -5.84 21.50 -2.61
C LEU A 12 -4.89 22.53 -1.98
N SER A 13 -4.98 23.80 -2.37
CA SER A 13 -4.14 24.86 -1.81
C SER A 13 -4.37 25.09 -0.30
N ASN A 14 -5.60 24.93 0.20
CA ASN A 14 -5.86 24.95 1.64
C ASN A 14 -5.28 23.71 2.36
N MET A 15 -5.21 22.55 1.72
CA MET A 15 -4.57 21.36 2.28
C MET A 15 -3.04 21.52 2.36
N GLU A 16 -2.42 22.09 1.32
CA GLU A 16 -0.99 22.48 1.30
C GLU A 16 -0.67 23.49 2.41
N LEU A 17 -1.54 24.48 2.62
CA LEU A 17 -1.47 25.48 3.71
C LEU A 17 -1.95 24.94 5.07
N GLN A 18 -2.24 23.64 5.18
CA GLN A 18 -2.68 22.95 6.40
C GLN A 18 -3.99 23.49 7.02
N GLN A 19 -4.77 24.25 6.26
CA GLN A 19 -6.06 24.84 6.66
C GLN A 19 -7.20 23.82 6.50
N TYR A 20 -7.09 22.69 7.19
CA TYR A 20 -7.97 21.52 6.96
C TYR A 20 -9.45 21.79 7.19
N LEU A 21 -9.84 22.70 8.10
CA LEU A 21 -11.23 23.10 8.29
C LEU A 21 -11.80 23.82 7.06
N THR A 22 -11.03 24.77 6.51
CA THR A 22 -11.37 25.49 5.28
C THR A 22 -11.44 24.55 4.07
N ALA A 23 -10.45 23.64 3.95
CA ALA A 23 -10.46 22.60 2.93
C ALA A 23 -11.69 21.69 3.03
N CYS A 24 -12.04 21.21 4.23
CA CYS A 24 -13.23 20.39 4.46
C CYS A 24 -14.53 21.10 4.08
N TYR A 25 -14.66 22.40 4.40
CA TYR A 25 -15.85 23.17 4.06
C TYR A 25 -16.04 23.31 2.54
N TRP A 26 -14.98 23.67 1.81
CA TRP A 26 -15.09 23.83 0.35
C TRP A 26 -15.18 22.49 -0.39
N ALA A 27 -14.57 21.43 0.12
CA ALA A 27 -14.67 20.08 -0.45
C ALA A 27 -16.09 19.49 -0.31
N ASP A 28 -16.76 19.71 0.82
CA ASP A 28 -18.18 19.38 1.01
C ASP A 28 -19.07 20.06 -0.06
N LYS A 29 -18.86 21.36 -0.32
CA LYS A 29 -19.62 22.09 -1.36
C LYS A 29 -19.27 21.63 -2.79
N LEU A 30 -18.01 21.34 -3.07
CA LEU A 30 -17.56 20.77 -4.36
C LEU A 30 -18.27 19.44 -4.64
N VAL A 31 -18.29 18.51 -3.68
CA VAL A 31 -18.95 17.21 -3.80
C VAL A 31 -20.46 17.34 -4.03
N CYS A 32 -21.11 18.30 -3.37
CA CYS A 32 -22.54 18.58 -3.56
C CYS A 32 -22.86 19.14 -4.96
N LEU A 33 -21.98 19.99 -5.51
CA LEU A 33 -22.15 20.59 -6.84
C LEU A 33 -21.91 19.58 -7.97
N GLU A 34 -20.81 18.83 -7.90
CA GLU A 34 -20.38 17.84 -8.90
C GLU A 34 -21.10 16.47 -8.75
N ARG A 35 -22.23 16.42 -8.05
CA ARG A 35 -23.09 15.24 -7.84
C ARG A 35 -22.33 13.99 -7.38
N TYR A 36 -21.42 14.13 -6.41
CA TYR A 36 -20.63 13.04 -5.84
C TYR A 36 -19.69 12.32 -6.84
N ARG A 37 -19.12 13.04 -7.81
CA ARG A 37 -18.02 12.53 -8.65
C ARG A 37 -16.90 11.90 -7.81
N SER A 38 -16.50 10.69 -8.20
CA SER A 38 -15.53 9.82 -7.52
C SER A 38 -14.24 10.52 -7.04
N GLU A 39 -13.63 11.34 -7.90
CA GLU A 39 -12.40 12.07 -7.60
C GLU A 39 -12.59 13.14 -6.51
N ASP A 40 -13.70 13.89 -6.56
CA ASP A 40 -14.00 14.95 -5.61
C ASP A 40 -14.42 14.39 -4.24
N VAL A 41 -15.12 13.25 -4.23
CA VAL A 41 -15.43 12.52 -2.98
C VAL A 41 -14.15 12.00 -2.32
N LEU A 42 -13.20 11.47 -3.10
CA LEU A 42 -11.89 11.06 -2.57
C LEU A 42 -11.07 12.26 -2.07
N LEU A 43 -11.14 13.42 -2.75
CA LEU A 43 -10.52 14.67 -2.28
C LEU A 43 -11.13 15.14 -0.95
N TYR A 44 -12.46 15.09 -0.80
CA TYR A 44 -13.12 15.43 0.47
C TYR A 44 -12.76 14.44 1.58
N ALA A 45 -12.71 13.13 1.28
CA ALA A 45 -12.27 12.11 2.23
C ALA A 45 -10.83 12.33 2.71
N LYS A 46 -9.91 12.70 1.80
CA LYS A 46 -8.53 13.11 2.13
C LYS A 46 -8.51 14.33 3.06
N ALA A 47 -9.29 15.38 2.77
CA ALA A 47 -9.40 16.55 3.65
C ALA A 47 -9.91 16.19 5.07
N LEU A 48 -10.94 15.33 5.17
CA LEU A 48 -11.46 14.81 6.44
C LEU A 48 -10.41 14.01 7.23
N TYR A 49 -9.59 13.20 6.55
CA TYR A 49 -8.51 12.43 7.18
C TYR A 49 -7.45 13.33 7.82
N TYR A 50 -6.97 14.37 7.12
CA TYR A 50 -6.04 15.34 7.70
C TYR A 50 -6.68 16.17 8.83
N SER A 51 -7.99 16.43 8.76
CA SER A 51 -8.78 16.98 9.86
C SER A 51 -9.00 15.99 11.03
N ARG A 52 -8.46 14.77 10.98
CA ARG A 52 -8.64 13.67 11.96
C ARG A 52 -10.07 13.16 12.12
N GLN A 53 -10.94 13.39 11.12
CA GLN A 53 -12.36 13.00 11.14
C GLN A 53 -12.56 11.63 10.44
N TYR A 54 -11.78 10.63 10.86
CA TYR A 54 -11.63 9.35 10.17
C TYR A 54 -12.94 8.61 9.89
N HIS A 55 -13.83 8.46 10.89
CA HIS A 55 -15.13 7.78 10.68
C HIS A 55 -16.04 8.52 9.69
N ARG A 56 -15.94 9.85 9.55
CA ARG A 56 -16.67 10.60 8.53
C ARG A 56 -16.12 10.31 7.13
N ALA A 57 -14.81 10.21 6.98
CA ALA A 57 -14.17 9.84 5.71
C ALA A 57 -14.54 8.41 5.29
N ILE A 58 -14.57 7.46 6.24
CA ILE A 58 -15.02 6.07 6.01
C ILE A 58 -16.47 6.06 5.55
N ALA A 59 -17.39 6.69 6.29
CA ALA A 59 -18.82 6.71 5.96
C ALA A 59 -19.10 7.38 4.60
N LEU A 60 -18.41 8.48 4.28
CA LEU A 60 -18.50 9.18 3.01
C LEU A 60 -18.20 8.25 1.81
N ILE A 61 -17.10 7.48 1.89
CA ILE A 61 -16.72 6.55 0.82
C ILE A 61 -17.65 5.33 0.81
N GLN A 62 -18.02 4.76 1.97
CA GLN A 62 -18.89 3.59 2.05
C GLN A 62 -20.30 3.84 1.49
N ASN A 63 -20.82 5.07 1.57
CA ASN A 63 -22.09 5.46 0.96
C ASN A 63 -22.03 5.48 -0.59
N CYS A 64 -20.84 5.62 -1.17
CA CYS A 64 -20.63 5.63 -2.62
C CYS A 64 -20.29 4.21 -3.12
N LYS A 65 -21.31 3.47 -3.57
CA LYS A 65 -21.18 2.04 -3.95
C LYS A 65 -20.03 1.75 -4.93
N GLU A 66 -19.86 2.60 -5.94
CA GLU A 66 -18.79 2.49 -6.95
C GLU A 66 -17.40 2.67 -6.34
N LEU A 67 -17.24 3.65 -5.46
CA LEU A 67 -15.97 3.89 -4.76
C LEU A 67 -15.59 2.73 -3.84
N LYS A 68 -16.55 2.08 -3.17
CA LYS A 68 -16.27 0.96 -2.26
C LYS A 68 -15.50 -0.18 -2.96
N GLN A 69 -15.67 -0.36 -4.27
CA GLN A 69 -14.99 -1.42 -5.03
C GLN A 69 -13.53 -1.07 -5.39
N SER A 70 -13.25 0.21 -5.65
CA SER A 70 -11.92 0.69 -6.06
C SER A 70 -10.84 0.38 -5.03
N LEU A 71 -9.73 -0.21 -5.47
CA LEU A 71 -8.60 -0.60 -4.62
C LEU A 71 -8.00 0.62 -3.88
N VAL A 72 -7.92 1.77 -4.54
CA VAL A 72 -7.46 3.05 -3.95
C VAL A 72 -8.34 3.45 -2.76
N CYS A 73 -9.65 3.31 -2.89
CA CYS A 73 -10.61 3.67 -1.86
C CYS A 73 -10.65 2.65 -0.71
N ARG A 74 -10.47 1.35 -1.00
CA ARG A 74 -10.36 0.31 0.03
C ARG A 74 -9.08 0.46 0.86
N TYR A 75 -7.95 0.73 0.21
CA TYR A 75 -6.70 1.12 0.88
C TYR A 75 -6.89 2.35 1.78
N PHE A 76 -7.53 3.41 1.28
CA PHE A 76 -7.79 4.61 2.07
C PHE A 76 -8.75 4.39 3.25
N ILE A 77 -9.77 3.53 3.11
CA ILE A 77 -10.62 3.10 4.24
C ILE A 77 -9.78 2.35 5.29
N ALA A 78 -8.89 1.45 4.87
CA ALA A 78 -8.00 0.74 5.78
C ALA A 78 -7.02 1.68 6.50
N GLN A 79 -6.47 2.71 5.81
CA GLN A 79 -5.69 3.79 6.45
C GLN A 79 -6.50 4.54 7.51
N CYS A 80 -7.79 4.82 7.26
CA CYS A 80 -8.66 5.46 8.23
C CYS A 80 -8.91 4.56 9.46
N TYR A 81 -9.17 3.27 9.28
CA TYR A 81 -9.32 2.33 10.40
C TYR A 81 -8.02 2.13 11.19
N TYR A 82 -6.87 2.09 10.51
CA TYR A 82 -5.54 2.06 11.14
C TYR A 82 -5.33 3.29 12.04
N ALA A 83 -5.70 4.48 11.56
CA ALA A 83 -5.65 5.73 12.34
C ALA A 83 -6.65 5.79 13.51
N CYS A 84 -7.71 4.96 13.49
CA CYS A 84 -8.64 4.74 14.61
C CYS A 84 -8.21 3.61 15.58
N SER A 85 -7.06 2.96 15.35
CA SER A 85 -6.64 1.72 16.04
C SER A 85 -7.60 0.52 15.87
N GLU A 86 -8.47 0.52 14.86
CA GLU A 86 -9.42 -0.57 14.57
C GLU A 86 -8.79 -1.64 13.66
N TYR A 87 -7.61 -2.13 14.03
CA TYR A 87 -6.72 -2.92 13.16
C TYR A 87 -7.39 -4.14 12.49
N LYS A 88 -8.26 -4.86 13.21
CA LYS A 88 -8.98 -6.01 12.66
C LYS A 88 -9.92 -5.66 11.50
N LYS A 89 -10.60 -4.50 11.56
CA LYS A 89 -11.46 -4.01 10.47
C LYS A 89 -10.64 -3.46 9.30
N ALA A 90 -9.49 -2.84 9.59
CA ALA A 90 -8.57 -2.41 8.54
C ALA A 90 -8.09 -3.60 7.70
N LEU A 91 -7.73 -4.72 8.34
CA LEU A 91 -7.33 -5.95 7.69
C LEU A 91 -8.49 -6.57 6.88
N GLU A 92 -9.67 -6.70 7.48
CA GLU A 92 -10.89 -7.21 6.81
C GLU A 92 -11.19 -6.43 5.50
N PHE A 93 -11.09 -5.10 5.51
CA PHE A 93 -11.30 -4.27 4.32
C PHE A 93 -10.20 -4.38 3.24
N LEU A 94 -9.01 -4.88 3.59
CA LEU A 94 -7.93 -5.17 2.63
C LEU A 94 -8.04 -6.58 2.04
N GLU A 95 -8.58 -7.55 2.79
CA GLU A 95 -8.72 -8.96 2.36
C GLU A 95 -10.04 -9.24 1.62
N GLN A 96 -11.03 -8.33 1.70
CA GLN A 96 -12.35 -8.41 1.04
C GLN A 96 -12.35 -8.36 -0.52
N SER A 97 -11.27 -8.73 -1.22
CA SER A 97 -11.20 -8.63 -2.71
C SER A 97 -10.51 -9.74 -3.49
N ASP A 98 -9.93 -10.75 -2.85
CA ASP A 98 -8.92 -11.60 -3.51
C ASP A 98 -9.53 -12.73 -4.39
N CYS A 99 -10.70 -12.48 -4.97
CA CYS A 99 -11.44 -13.41 -5.84
C CYS A 99 -11.23 -13.18 -7.36
N ASN A 100 -10.67 -12.05 -7.78
CA ASN A 100 -10.59 -11.65 -9.21
C ASN A 100 -9.18 -11.25 -9.69
N SER A 101 -8.10 -11.65 -9.00
CA SER A 101 -6.72 -11.30 -9.39
C SER A 101 -5.69 -12.38 -9.03
N THR A 102 -5.83 -13.56 -9.62
CA THR A 102 -4.89 -14.69 -9.48
C THR A 102 -3.52 -14.43 -10.11
N ASP A 103 -3.44 -13.50 -11.06
CA ASP A 103 -2.39 -13.51 -12.10
C ASP A 103 -1.15 -12.67 -11.76
N PHE A 104 -1.16 -11.96 -10.63
CA PHE A 104 0.02 -11.23 -10.10
C PHE A 104 0.59 -11.87 -8.82
N ASN A 105 -0.25 -12.49 -7.98
CA ASN A 105 0.18 -13.02 -6.68
C ASN A 105 0.95 -14.36 -6.77
N SER A 106 0.83 -15.12 -7.87
CA SER A 106 1.48 -16.44 -7.99
C SER A 106 3.01 -16.38 -7.83
N ASN A 107 3.64 -15.32 -8.33
CA ASN A 107 5.10 -15.28 -8.50
C ASN A 107 5.78 -14.74 -7.23
N VAL A 108 5.33 -13.60 -6.69
CA VAL A 108 5.93 -13.00 -5.49
C VAL A 108 5.67 -13.87 -4.25
N THR A 109 4.44 -14.38 -4.09
CA THR A 109 4.11 -15.24 -2.93
C THR A 109 4.90 -16.55 -2.95
N SER A 110 5.22 -17.12 -4.13
CA SER A 110 6.02 -18.36 -4.20
C SER A 110 7.52 -18.15 -3.92
N LEU A 111 8.05 -16.95 -4.14
CA LEU A 111 9.45 -16.61 -3.81
C LEU A 111 9.63 -16.36 -2.31
N VAL A 112 8.68 -15.70 -1.63
CA VAL A 112 8.78 -15.43 -0.18
C VAL A 112 8.35 -16.65 0.66
N ALA A 113 7.51 -17.54 0.13
CA ALA A 113 7.04 -18.75 0.83
C ALA A 113 8.01 -19.94 0.68
N GLY A 114 9.09 -19.93 1.45
CA GLY A 114 10.05 -21.03 1.55
C GLY A 114 9.44 -22.37 2.02
N SER A 115 8.99 -23.20 1.09
CA SER A 115 8.72 -24.65 1.22
C SER A 115 7.94 -25.13 2.46
N LEU A 116 6.70 -24.66 2.65
CA LEU A 116 5.65 -25.49 3.24
C LEU A 116 4.42 -25.52 2.31
N SER A 117 3.96 -26.72 1.95
CA SER A 117 2.81 -26.91 1.07
C SER A 117 2.01 -28.16 1.43
N LYS A 118 0.74 -28.19 0.97
CA LYS A 118 -0.23 -29.31 1.08
C LYS A 118 -0.83 -29.52 2.50
N GLN A 119 -2.07 -30.05 2.66
CA GLN A 119 -3.01 -30.60 1.67
C GLN A 119 -4.48 -30.58 2.13
N LEU A 120 -5.42 -30.33 1.19
CA LEU A 120 -6.78 -30.91 0.97
C LEU A 120 -7.59 -29.92 0.09
N CYS A 121 -8.41 -30.28 -0.90
CA CYS A 121 -8.60 -31.45 -1.78
C CYS A 121 -9.47 -30.96 -2.99
N ILE A 122 -9.22 -31.27 -4.27
CA ILE A 122 -9.58 -32.53 -5.00
C ILE A 122 -11.04 -32.95 -4.70
N SER A 123 -12.00 -33.05 -5.64
CA SER A 123 -12.11 -32.70 -7.09
C SER A 123 -13.62 -32.51 -7.41
N THR A 124 -14.20 -32.44 -8.62
CA THR A 124 -13.85 -32.59 -10.07
C THR A 124 -14.83 -31.63 -10.85
N ASP A 125 -15.04 -31.54 -12.17
CA ASP A 125 -14.65 -32.27 -13.40
C ASP A 125 -14.68 -31.33 -14.64
N CYS A 126 -14.55 -31.84 -15.89
CA CYS A 126 -14.34 -31.03 -17.11
C CYS A 126 -15.44 -31.07 -18.20
N GLN A 127 -15.55 -29.99 -18.99
CA GLN A 127 -15.71 -30.03 -20.46
C GLN A 127 -15.47 -28.68 -21.14
N ASN A 128 -15.19 -28.69 -22.45
CA ASN A 128 -14.56 -27.58 -23.19
C ASN A 128 -15.55 -26.68 -23.95
N ALA A 129 -15.20 -25.40 -24.08
CA ALA A 129 -15.48 -24.60 -25.27
C ALA A 129 -14.38 -23.56 -25.48
N VAL A 130 -13.86 -23.46 -26.70
CA VAL A 130 -12.93 -22.39 -27.12
C VAL A 130 -13.75 -21.24 -27.69
N ASN A 131 -13.39 -19.99 -27.36
CA ASN A 131 -13.34 -18.91 -28.33
C ASN A 131 -12.50 -17.73 -27.82
N ASP A 132 -11.84 -17.07 -28.75
CA ASP A 132 -10.94 -15.93 -28.58
C ASP A 132 -11.72 -14.63 -28.83
N ASP A 133 -11.77 -13.71 -27.86
CA ASP A 133 -11.94 -12.29 -28.14
C ASP A 133 -11.36 -11.38 -27.04
N SER A 134 -10.72 -10.32 -27.51
CA SER A 134 -10.03 -9.26 -26.82
C SER A 134 -10.94 -8.25 -26.09
N THR A 135 -11.48 -8.60 -24.92
CA THR A 135 -12.09 -7.61 -24.00
C THR A 135 -11.47 -7.58 -22.61
N LYS A 136 -10.35 -6.86 -22.48
CA LYS A 136 -9.85 -6.39 -21.16
C LYS A 136 -10.83 -5.37 -20.57
N GLN A 137 -11.82 -5.84 -19.81
CA GLN A 137 -12.65 -4.98 -18.95
C GLN A 137 -11.84 -4.56 -17.71
N SER A 138 -10.84 -3.69 -17.90
CA SER A 138 -10.23 -2.98 -16.77
C SER A 138 -11.29 -2.10 -16.12
N ASN A 139 -11.34 -2.12 -14.78
CA ASN A 139 -12.32 -1.36 -14.03
C ASN A 139 -12.06 0.14 -14.22
N THR A 140 -12.82 0.79 -15.12
CA THR A 140 -12.59 2.16 -15.63
C THR A 140 -12.56 3.27 -14.56
N VAL A 141 -13.09 3.00 -13.37
CA VAL A 141 -13.05 3.90 -12.20
C VAL A 141 -11.72 3.82 -11.43
N SER A 142 -10.90 2.79 -11.68
CA SER A 142 -9.57 2.64 -11.06
C SER A 142 -8.60 3.65 -11.64
N ASP A 143 -8.51 3.69 -12.97
CA ASP A 143 -7.42 4.37 -13.70
C ASP A 143 -7.45 5.89 -13.52
N SER A 144 -8.62 6.50 -13.28
CA SER A 144 -8.74 7.93 -12.94
C SER A 144 -8.38 8.25 -11.48
N LEU A 145 -8.52 7.28 -10.56
CA LEU A 145 -8.17 7.43 -9.14
C LEU A 145 -6.71 7.08 -8.85
N ILE A 146 -6.02 6.40 -9.78
CA ILE A 146 -4.58 6.09 -9.77
C ILE A 146 -3.76 7.27 -10.36
N SER A 147 -4.29 8.50 -10.24
CA SER A 147 -3.61 9.72 -10.70
C SER A 147 -2.41 10.07 -9.82
N GLY A 148 -1.21 9.64 -10.22
CA GLY A 148 0.08 10.07 -9.64
C GLY A 148 0.97 8.98 -9.03
N PHE A 149 0.62 7.70 -9.15
CA PHE A 149 1.41 6.54 -8.70
C PHE A 149 1.11 5.32 -9.59
N SER A 150 1.99 4.29 -9.60
CA SER A 150 1.71 3.05 -10.35
C SER A 150 0.79 2.09 -9.57
N THR A 151 0.22 1.10 -10.27
CA THR A 151 -0.49 -0.01 -9.63
C THR A 151 0.41 -0.78 -8.67
N GLU A 152 1.69 -0.97 -8.98
CA GLU A 152 2.65 -1.68 -8.12
C GLU A 152 2.91 -0.90 -6.83
N GLN A 153 3.05 0.42 -6.91
CA GLN A 153 3.22 1.29 -5.74
C GLN A 153 2.00 1.26 -4.81
N LEU A 154 0.78 1.12 -5.37
CA LEU A 154 -0.43 0.91 -4.59
C LEU A 154 -0.42 -0.46 -3.88
N HIS A 155 0.00 -1.53 -4.55
CA HIS A 155 0.13 -2.86 -3.93
C HIS A 155 1.24 -2.89 -2.87
N SER A 156 2.40 -2.27 -3.11
CA SER A 156 3.46 -2.07 -2.10
C SER A 156 2.93 -1.32 -0.87
N SER A 157 2.17 -0.24 -1.09
CA SER A 157 1.54 0.54 -0.02
C SER A 157 0.53 -0.28 0.79
N ILE A 158 -0.20 -1.19 0.15
CA ILE A 158 -1.13 -2.13 0.80
C ILE A 158 -0.37 -3.20 1.59
N ALA A 159 0.69 -3.80 1.02
CA ALA A 159 1.55 -4.77 1.70
C ALA A 159 2.23 -4.14 2.93
N LEU A 160 2.78 -2.93 2.80
CA LEU A 160 3.31 -2.14 3.92
C LEU A 160 2.26 -1.95 5.04
N LEU A 161 1.00 -1.66 4.68
CA LEU A 161 -0.08 -1.51 5.65
C LEU A 161 -0.48 -2.85 6.29
N LYS A 162 -0.55 -3.96 5.53
CA LYS A 162 -0.74 -5.32 6.07
C LYS A 162 0.39 -5.65 7.06
N GLY A 163 1.65 -5.36 6.72
CA GLY A 163 2.80 -5.55 7.60
C GLY A 163 2.65 -4.85 8.95
N LYS A 164 2.28 -3.56 8.94
CA LYS A 164 2.01 -2.78 10.18
C LYS A 164 0.84 -3.33 10.98
N LEU A 165 -0.22 -3.81 10.31
CA LEU A 165 -1.37 -4.41 10.98
C LEU A 165 -0.99 -5.72 11.68
N TYR A 166 -0.21 -6.58 11.02
CA TYR A 166 0.28 -7.83 11.62
C TYR A 166 1.32 -7.59 12.72
N GLU A 167 2.16 -6.56 12.62
CA GLU A 167 3.06 -6.11 13.69
C GLU A 167 2.29 -5.70 14.96
N LEU A 168 1.26 -4.85 14.80
CA LEU A 168 0.38 -4.40 15.90
C LEU A 168 -0.55 -5.50 16.43
N MET A 169 -0.66 -6.63 15.72
CA MET A 169 -1.31 -7.87 16.15
C MET A 169 -0.29 -8.93 16.64
N GLU A 170 0.95 -8.51 16.92
CA GLU A 170 2.07 -9.31 17.43
C GLU A 170 2.55 -10.48 16.53
N ASN A 171 1.97 -10.63 15.33
CA ASN A 171 2.36 -11.65 14.35
C ASN A 171 3.56 -11.18 13.51
N ARG A 172 4.75 -11.20 14.12
CA ARG A 172 6.01 -10.78 13.48
C ARG A 172 6.31 -11.57 12.20
N SER A 173 5.94 -12.85 12.11
CA SER A 173 6.15 -13.67 10.91
C SER A 173 5.43 -13.11 9.68
N LEU A 174 4.12 -12.83 9.77
CA LEU A 174 3.38 -12.23 8.66
C LEU A 174 3.79 -10.77 8.45
N ALA A 175 4.13 -10.03 9.50
CA ALA A 175 4.64 -8.66 9.37
C ALA A 175 5.90 -8.62 8.49
N THR A 176 6.91 -9.45 8.79
CA THR A 176 8.14 -9.60 7.99
C THR A 176 7.84 -10.02 6.55
N GLN A 177 6.92 -10.98 6.33
CA GLN A 177 6.52 -11.40 4.98
C GLN A 177 5.95 -10.24 4.16
N PHE A 178 4.98 -9.50 4.71
CA PHE A 178 4.36 -8.36 4.02
C PHE A 178 5.31 -7.15 3.86
N TYR A 179 6.29 -6.97 4.75
CA TYR A 179 7.35 -5.97 4.55
C TYR A 179 8.34 -6.38 3.44
N LYS A 180 8.69 -7.67 3.29
CA LYS A 180 9.46 -8.14 2.11
C LYS A 180 8.66 -7.95 0.81
N GLU A 181 7.38 -8.34 0.80
CA GLU A 181 6.46 -8.13 -0.33
C GLU A 181 6.39 -6.66 -0.76
N ALA A 182 6.29 -5.72 0.20
CA ALA A 182 6.26 -4.30 -0.07
C ALA A 182 7.52 -3.78 -0.81
N LEU A 183 8.72 -4.27 -0.46
CA LEU A 183 9.96 -3.89 -1.15
C LEU A 183 10.12 -4.54 -2.53
N LEU A 184 9.67 -5.79 -2.68
CA LEU A 184 9.67 -6.49 -3.97
C LEU A 184 8.73 -5.81 -4.99
N LEU A 185 7.68 -5.12 -4.51
CA LEU A 185 6.73 -4.35 -5.33
C LEU A 185 7.15 -2.89 -5.57
N ASP A 186 7.78 -2.23 -4.59
CA ASP A 186 8.40 -0.91 -4.75
C ASP A 186 9.67 -0.81 -3.89
N VAL A 187 10.83 -0.92 -4.53
CA VAL A 187 12.16 -0.75 -3.90
C VAL A 187 12.31 0.61 -3.20
N THR A 188 11.55 1.64 -3.59
CA THR A 188 11.60 2.96 -2.94
C THR A 188 10.78 3.05 -1.66
N CYS A 189 10.10 1.97 -1.26
CA CYS A 189 9.31 1.84 -0.02
C CYS A 189 10.19 1.75 1.24
N TYR A 190 10.94 2.83 1.52
CA TYR A 190 11.90 2.94 2.62
C TYR A 190 11.35 2.51 3.99
N GLU A 191 10.07 2.73 4.28
CA GLU A 191 9.48 2.35 5.57
C GLU A 191 9.44 0.82 5.76
N ALA A 192 9.25 0.04 4.69
CA ALA A 192 9.32 -1.43 4.76
C ALA A 192 10.76 -1.90 5.00
N PHE A 193 11.75 -1.28 4.36
CA PHE A 193 13.17 -1.54 4.60
C PHE A 193 13.58 -1.19 6.03
N GLU A 194 13.19 0.00 6.51
CA GLU A 194 13.47 0.42 7.88
C GLU A 194 12.82 -0.50 8.92
N LYS A 195 11.59 -0.98 8.66
CA LYS A 195 10.90 -1.95 9.53
C LYS A 195 11.65 -3.28 9.60
N LEU A 196 12.03 -3.87 8.47
CA LEU A 196 12.78 -5.14 8.45
C LEU A 196 14.09 -5.04 9.23
N VAL A 197 14.85 -3.97 8.99
CA VAL A 197 16.17 -3.70 9.59
C VAL A 197 16.08 -3.38 11.08
N HIS A 198 15.09 -2.59 11.55
CA HIS A 198 15.00 -2.23 12.97
C HIS A 198 14.35 -3.30 13.86
N PHE A 199 13.52 -4.20 13.33
CA PHE A 199 12.82 -5.19 14.16
C PHE A 199 13.66 -6.39 14.61
N GLN A 200 14.93 -6.49 14.17
CA GLN A 200 15.72 -7.73 14.24
C GLN A 200 14.99 -8.92 13.58
N SER A 201 14.14 -8.62 12.58
CA SER A 201 13.30 -9.60 11.87
C SER A 201 14.08 -10.47 10.88
N ILE A 202 15.33 -10.10 10.61
CA ILE A 202 16.29 -10.77 9.73
C ILE A 202 17.70 -10.53 10.31
N SER A 203 18.57 -11.54 10.19
CA SER A 203 20.00 -11.44 10.50
C SER A 203 20.78 -10.66 9.44
N SER A 204 22.00 -10.21 9.74
CA SER A 204 22.83 -9.47 8.76
C SER A 204 23.17 -10.28 7.48
N GLU A 205 23.17 -11.61 7.57
CA GLU A 205 23.26 -12.49 6.40
C GLU A 205 21.99 -12.41 5.54
N GLU A 206 20.81 -12.46 6.15
CA GLU A 206 19.52 -12.29 5.48
C GLU A 206 19.28 -10.85 4.96
N GLU A 207 19.80 -9.82 5.63
CA GLU A 207 19.82 -8.44 5.10
C GLU A 207 20.62 -8.37 3.79
N SER A 208 21.74 -9.07 3.72
CA SER A 208 22.56 -9.15 2.50
C SER A 208 21.87 -9.94 1.39
N ALA A 209 21.18 -11.03 1.73
CA ALA A 209 20.39 -11.83 0.80
C ALA A 209 19.21 -11.02 0.24
N LEU A 210 18.50 -10.26 1.07
CA LEU A 210 17.39 -9.39 0.66
C LEU A 210 17.82 -8.39 -0.42
N LEU A 211 19.02 -7.81 -0.33
CA LEU A 211 19.56 -6.93 -1.37
C LEU A 211 19.96 -7.65 -2.67
N THR A 212 20.01 -8.98 -2.69
CA THR A 212 20.18 -9.79 -3.91
C THR A 212 18.84 -10.32 -4.46
N GLU A 213 17.81 -10.44 -3.63
CA GLU A 213 16.43 -10.77 -4.03
C GLU A 213 15.72 -9.57 -4.72
N LEU A 214 16.06 -8.33 -4.33
CA LEU A 214 15.45 -7.12 -4.86
C LEU A 214 15.92 -6.79 -6.28
N ASN A 215 14.98 -6.75 -7.23
CA ASN A 215 15.26 -6.38 -8.63
C ASN A 215 15.32 -4.86 -8.81
N PHE A 216 16.52 -4.29 -8.75
CA PHE A 216 16.76 -2.85 -8.96
C PHE A 216 16.75 -2.40 -10.44
N THR A 217 16.61 -3.29 -11.44
CA THR A 217 16.83 -2.92 -12.86
C THR A 217 15.58 -2.48 -13.62
N ASP A 218 14.42 -3.04 -13.29
CA ASP A 218 13.26 -3.02 -14.20
C ASP A 218 12.21 -1.94 -13.86
N HIS A 219 12.51 -1.08 -12.88
CA HIS A 219 11.59 -0.05 -12.39
C HIS A 219 11.47 1.17 -13.31
N VAL A 220 10.30 1.84 -13.21
CA VAL A 220 9.91 3.06 -13.95
C VAL A 220 10.93 4.21 -13.86
N ASN A 221 11.76 4.28 -12.80
CA ASN A 221 12.83 5.26 -12.66
C ASN A 221 14.18 4.62 -12.28
N PRO A 222 15.07 4.33 -13.25
CA PRO A 222 16.34 3.64 -12.99
C PRO A 222 17.38 4.49 -12.25
N LEU A 223 17.18 5.82 -12.13
CA LEU A 223 18.04 6.68 -11.29
C LEU A 223 17.65 6.54 -9.82
N MET A 224 16.35 6.55 -9.52
CA MET A 224 15.84 6.33 -8.16
C MET A 224 16.20 4.94 -7.64
N SER A 225 16.10 3.91 -8.45
CA SER A 225 16.42 2.53 -8.05
C SER A 225 17.89 2.35 -7.67
N LYS A 226 18.82 2.88 -8.48
CA LYS A 226 20.26 2.87 -8.17
C LYS A 226 20.63 3.71 -6.94
N LEU A 227 19.90 4.82 -6.72
CA LEU A 227 20.07 5.64 -5.53
C LEU A 227 19.54 4.94 -4.27
N ALA A 228 18.42 4.23 -4.35
CA ALA A 228 17.89 3.39 -3.27
C ALA A 228 18.86 2.24 -2.94
N GLU A 229 19.35 1.52 -3.96
CA GLU A 229 20.37 0.46 -3.83
C GLU A 229 21.60 0.95 -3.05
N PHE A 230 22.14 2.12 -3.44
CA PHE A 230 23.30 2.73 -2.78
C PHE A 230 23.00 3.13 -1.32
N LEU A 231 21.87 3.79 -1.07
CA LEU A 231 21.50 4.25 0.28
C LEU A 231 21.18 3.07 1.23
N TYR A 232 20.60 1.98 0.72
CA TYR A 232 20.32 0.80 1.52
C TYR A 232 21.62 0.09 1.90
N LYS A 233 22.55 -0.09 0.95
CA LYS A 233 23.90 -0.61 1.20
C LYS A 233 24.66 0.24 2.22
N ASP A 234 24.62 1.57 2.08
CA ASP A 234 25.24 2.50 3.04
C ASP A 234 24.62 2.40 4.45
N LYS A 235 23.30 2.23 4.58
CA LYS A 235 22.64 2.05 5.88
C LYS A 235 22.99 0.72 6.54
N LEU A 236 22.99 -0.40 5.81
CA LEU A 236 23.41 -1.71 6.35
C LEU A 236 24.88 -1.69 6.81
N ASN A 237 25.77 -1.10 6.03
CA ASN A 237 27.19 -0.95 6.39
C ASN A 237 27.40 -0.13 7.67
N LYS A 238 26.50 0.82 7.99
CA LYS A 238 26.54 1.59 9.23
C LYS A 238 26.01 0.81 10.43
N ASN A 239 25.04 -0.07 10.23
CA ASN A 239 24.50 -0.92 11.28
C ASN A 239 25.53 -1.96 11.76
N SER A 240 26.14 -2.72 10.85
CA SER A 240 27.14 -3.74 11.21
C SER A 240 28.39 -3.16 11.91
N VAL A 241 28.83 -1.96 11.51
CA VAL A 241 29.89 -1.19 12.19
C VAL A 241 29.45 -0.65 13.56
N SER A 242 28.15 -0.52 13.81
CA SER A 242 27.61 -0.13 15.12
C SER A 242 27.49 -1.34 16.06
N GLU A 243 26.93 -2.46 15.59
CA GLU A 243 26.79 -3.69 16.39
C GLU A 243 28.14 -4.24 16.86
N THR A 244 29.13 -4.30 15.96
CA THR A 244 30.51 -4.73 16.31
C THR A 244 31.14 -3.86 17.41
N ARG A 245 30.83 -2.56 17.46
CA ARG A 245 31.29 -1.66 18.54
C ARG A 245 30.58 -1.92 19.87
N TYR A 246 29.29 -2.25 19.85
CA TYR A 246 28.57 -2.63 21.07
C TYR A 246 29.08 -3.95 21.66
N LEU A 247 29.36 -4.95 20.82
CA LEU A 247 29.91 -6.24 21.28
C LEU A 247 31.29 -6.09 21.92
N VAL A 248 32.21 -5.32 21.32
CA VAL A 248 33.55 -5.06 21.90
C VAL A 248 33.47 -4.33 23.26
N ASN A 249 32.49 -3.45 23.43
CA ASN A 249 32.26 -2.72 24.69
C ASN A 249 31.57 -3.55 25.78
N LEU A 250 31.10 -4.78 25.47
CA LEU A 250 30.51 -5.73 26.42
C LEU A 250 31.49 -6.84 26.86
N THR A 251 32.71 -6.85 26.32
CA THR A 251 33.76 -7.84 26.60
C THR A 251 34.90 -7.31 27.47
N HIS A 252 34.71 -6.18 28.17
CA HIS A 252 35.67 -5.51 29.03
C HIS A 252 35.06 -5.07 30.37
#